data_AF-A0A411ZSX0-F1
#
_entry.id   AF-A0A411ZSX0-F1
#
_cell.length_a   1.000
_cell.length_b   1.000
_cell.length_c   1.000
_cell.angle_alpha   90.00
_cell.angle_beta   90.00
_cell.angle_gamma   90.00
#
_symmetry.space_group_name_H-M   'P 1'
#
loop_
_entity.id
_entity.type
_entity.pdbx_description
1 polymer ?
#
loop_
_entity_poly.entity_id
_entity_poly.type
_entity_poly.pdbx_seq_one_letter_code
_entity_poly.pdbx_strand_id
1 'polypeptide(L)' 'MNYGMLLEDVKEVSKDKLKEVSFRVDEEFIQYVKELNIDDDIKKDLIKKSKDRAFFDMLLINALKD' A
#
# COMPACT_ATOMS: atom_id res chain seq x y z
N MET A 1 -8.58 -12.07 11.40
CA MET A 1 -7.66 -12.34 10.28
C MET A 1 -6.42 -13.04 10.83
N ASN A 2 -6.07 -14.21 10.33
CA ASN A 2 -4.80 -14.86 10.69
C ASN A 2 -3.71 -14.34 9.74
N TYR A 3 -3.00 -13.31 10.18
CA TYR A 3 -1.93 -12.70 9.39
C TYR A 3 -0.79 -13.68 9.07
N GLY A 4 -0.61 -14.76 9.85
CA GLY A 4 0.41 -15.77 9.60
C GLY A 4 0.19 -16.59 8.33
N MET A 5 -1.05 -17.01 8.06
CA MET A 5 -1.40 -17.75 6.83
C MET A 5 -1.29 -16.85 5.58
N LEU A 6 -1.70 -15.58 5.70
CA LEU A 6 -1.53 -14.59 4.63
C LEU A 6 -0.04 -14.36 4.30
N LEU A 7 0.85 -14.44 5.28
CA LEU A 7 2.29 -14.29 5.09
C LEU A 7 2.96 -15.52 4.46
N GLU A 8 2.40 -16.72 4.63
CA GLU A 8 2.86 -17.93 3.93
C GLU A 8 2.61 -17.82 2.43
N ASP A 9 1.42 -17.37 2.02
CA ASP A 9 1.10 -17.14 0.61
C ASP A 9 1.99 -16.03 0.01
N VAL A 10 2.29 -14.97 0.77
CA VAL A 10 3.16 -13.86 0.34
C VAL A 10 4.61 -14.29 0.10
N LYS A 11 5.12 -15.33 0.78
CA LYS A 11 6.49 -15.83 0.55
C LYS A 11 6.70 -16.38 -0.86
N GLU A 12 5.66 -16.87 -1.51
CA GLU A 12 5.75 -17.43 -2.87
C GLU A 12 5.40 -16.41 -3.96
N VAL A 13 5.02 -15.18 -3.58
CA VAL A 13 4.66 -14.12 -4.51
C VAL A 13 5.92 -13.38 -4.96
N SER A 14 6.09 -13.23 -6.27
CA SER A 14 7.21 -12.48 -6.83
C SER A 14 7.20 -11.02 -6.36
N LYS A 15 8.39 -10.42 -6.24
CA LYS A 15 8.52 -8.99 -5.91
C LYS A 15 7.68 -8.10 -6.81
N ASP A 16 7.63 -8.39 -8.10
CA ASP A 16 6.84 -7.61 -9.06
C ASP A 16 5.34 -7.67 -8.75
N LYS A 17 4.85 -8.84 -8.35
CA LYS A 17 3.45 -8.98 -7.96
C LYS A 17 3.15 -8.26 -6.64
N LEU A 18 4.10 -8.24 -5.69
CA LEU A 18 3.96 -7.44 -4.47
C LEU A 18 3.95 -5.93 -4.76
N LYS A 19 4.79 -5.46 -5.70
CA LYS A 19 4.79 -4.06 -6.15
C LYS A 19 3.47 -3.69 -6.81
N GLU A 20 2.93 -4.55 -7.66
CA GLU A 20 1.61 -4.36 -8.31
C GLU A 20 0.50 -4.23 -7.26
N VAL A 21 0.48 -5.12 -6.26
CA VAL A 21 -0.50 -5.08 -5.17
C VAL A 21 -0.35 -3.81 -4.34
N SER A 22 0.88 -3.43 -3.99
CA SER A 22 1.16 -2.20 -3.24
C SER A 22 0.68 -0.96 -3.99
N PHE A 23 0.91 -0.90 -5.31
CA PHE A 23 0.47 0.21 -6.15
C PHE A 23 -1.05 0.30 -6.23
N ARG A 24 -1.73 -0.84 -6.47
CA ARG A 24 -3.20 -0.89 -6.51
C ARG A 24 -3.84 -0.43 -5.21
N VAL A 25 -3.31 -0.88 -4.07
CA VAL A 25 -3.83 -0.49 -2.74
C VAL A 25 -3.67 1.01 -2.50
N ASP A 26 -2.55 1.61 -2.92
CA ASP A 26 -2.34 3.06 -2.82
C ASP A 26 -3.32 3.83 -3.71
N GLU A 27 -3.51 3.41 -4.96
CA GLU A 27 -4.48 4.04 -5.87
C GLU A 27 -5.92 3.96 -5.35
N GLU A 28 -6.36 2.78 -4.91
CA GLU A 28 -7.70 2.59 -4.34
C GLU A 28 -7.92 3.47 -3.11
N PHE A 29 -6.91 3.57 -2.23
CA PHE A 29 -6.99 4.43 -1.06
C PHE A 29 -7.05 5.92 -1.42
N ILE A 30 -6.26 6.37 -2.40
CA ILE A 30 -6.28 7.76 -2.87
C ILE A 30 -7.66 8.12 -3.45
N GLN A 31 -8.28 7.22 -4.23
CA GLN A 31 -9.63 7.46 -4.76
C GLN A 31 -10.66 7.50 -3.63
N TYR A 32 -10.60 6.56 -2.69
CA TYR A 32 -11.45 6.56 -1.52
C TYR A 32 -11.36 7.90 -0.75
N VAL A 33 -10.16 8.40 -0.48
CA VAL A 33 -9.95 9.67 0.22
C VAL A 33 -10.54 10.86 -0.55
N LYS A 34 -10.45 10.85 -1.88
CA LYS A 34 -11.04 11.91 -2.72
C LYS A 34 -12.56 11.96 -2.60
N GLU A 35 -13.20 10.80 -2.50
CA GLU A 35 -14.66 10.65 -2.41
C GLU A 35 -15.23 10.99 -1.02
N LEU A 36 -14.40 11.00 0.03
CA LEU A 36 -14.84 11.38 1.37
C LEU A 36 -15.35 12.83 1.41
N ASN A 37 -16.46 13.05 2.10
CA ASN A 37 -16.97 14.40 2.35
C ASN A 37 -16.32 14.99 3.62
N ILE A 38 -15.03 15.27 3.55
CA ILE A 38 -14.21 15.85 4.62
C ILE A 38 -13.43 17.06 4.10
N ASP A 39 -12.85 17.82 5.01
CA ASP A 39 -12.04 19.00 4.70
C ASP A 39 -10.85 18.69 3.77
N ASP A 40 -10.57 19.61 2.84
CA ASP A 40 -9.56 19.43 1.80
C ASP A 40 -8.13 19.34 2.36
N ASP A 41 -7.82 20.03 3.46
CA ASP A 41 -6.50 19.94 4.07
C ASP A 41 -6.32 18.58 4.78
N ILE A 42 -7.39 18.03 5.35
CA ILE A 42 -7.40 16.65 5.85
C ILE A 42 -7.21 15.65 4.71
N LYS A 43 -7.85 15.85 3.55
CA LYS A 43 -7.63 14.99 2.37
C LYS A 43 -6.17 15.01 1.92
N LYS A 44 -5.56 16.20 1.85
CA LYS A 44 -4.14 16.35 1.46
C LYS A 44 -3.21 15.62 2.43
N ASP A 45 -3.45 15.75 3.74
CA ASP A 45 -2.64 15.08 4.76
C ASP A 45 -2.77 13.54 4.65
N LEU A 46 -3.99 13.02 4.45
CA LEU A 46 -4.23 11.59 4.25
C LEU A 46 -3.53 11.05 2.99
N ILE A 47 -3.63 11.77 1.87
CA ILE A 47 -2.94 11.39 0.63
C ILE A 47 -1.42 11.41 0.83
N LYS A 48 -0.88 12.40 1.55
CA LYS A 48 0.55 12.47 1.84
C LYS A 48 1.01 11.26 2.66
N LYS A 49 0.28 10.90 3.72
CA LYS A 49 0.57 9.71 4.53
C LYS A 49 0.49 8.42 3.72
N SER A 50 -0.46 8.32 2.79
CA SER A 50 -0.56 7.17 1.87
C SER A 50 0.71 7.04 1.02
N LYS A 51 1.17 8.15 0.43
CA LYS A 51 2.41 8.15 -0.37
C LYS A 51 3.64 7.78 0.44
N ASP A 52 3.76 8.29 1.66
CA ASP A 52 4.87 7.95 2.56
C ASP A 52 4.86 6.44 2.90
N ARG A 53 3.67 5.87 3.14
CA ARG A 53 3.49 4.42 3.32
C ARG A 53 3.87 3.64 2.06
N ALA A 54 3.36 4.02 0.90
CA ALA A 54 3.65 3.33 -0.36
C ALA A 54 5.15 3.35 -0.69
N PHE A 55 5.84 4.46 -0.39
CA PHE A 55 7.29 4.54 -0.49
C PHE A 55 7.98 3.52 0.44
N PHE A 56 7.55 3.44 1.70
CA PHE A 56 8.11 2.47 2.65
C PHE A 56 7.83 1.02 2.24
N ASP A 57 6.61 0.71 1.78
CA ASP A 57 6.22 -0.60 1.28
C ASP A 57 7.15 -1.02 0.11
N MET A 58 7.45 -0.10 -0.82
CA MET A 58 8.40 -0.35 -1.91
C MET A 58 9.83 -0.63 -1.43
N LEU A 59 10.32 0.09 -0.42
CA LEU A 59 11.64 -0.19 0.18
C LEU A 59 11.68 -1.61 0.78
N LEU A 60 10.64 -1.99 1.51
CA LEU A 60 10.54 -3.31 2.11
C LEU A 60 10.48 -4.41 1.06
N ILE A 61 9.64 -4.26 0.03
CA ILE A 61 9.52 -5.24 -1.06
C ILE A 61 10.86 -5.41 -1.80
N ASN A 62 11.57 -4.32 -2.06
CA ASN A 62 12.88 -4.40 -2.71
C ASN A 62 13.96 -5.04 -1.82
N ALA A 63 13.82 -4.96 -0.50
CA ALA A 63 14.73 -5.59 0.46
C ALA A 63 14.50 -7.09 0.64
N LEU A 64 13.39 -7.64 0.15
CA LEU A 64 13.17 -9.09 0.13
C LEU A 64 14.27 -9.77 -0.71
N LYS A 65 14.64 -11.01 -0.39
CA LYS A 65 15.49 -11.80 -1.30
C LYS A 65 14.70 -12.15 -2.56
N ASP A 66 15.39 -12.34 -3.68
CA ASP A 66 14.76 -12.85 -4.90
C ASP A 66 14.20 -14.26 -4.70
#